data_AF-X1R795-F1
#
_entry.id   AF-X1R795-F1
#
_cell.length_a   1.000
_cell.length_b   1.000
_cell.length_c   1.000
_cell.angle_alpha   90.00
_cell.angle_beta   90.00
_cell.angle_gamma   90.00
#
_symmetry.space_group_name_H-M   'P 1'
#
loop_
_entity.id
_entity.type
_entity.pdbx_description
1 polymer ?
#
loop_
_entity_poly.entity_id
_entity_poly.type
_entity_poly.pdbx_seq_one_letter_code
_entity_poly.pdbx_strand_id
1 'polypeptide(L)' 'NTLTVRLNSLSTPRDNMAIREICQTLNDYEAVFPGTNPRLFFKTATLETARDQEF' A
#
# COMPACT_ATOMS: atom_id res chain seq x y z
N ASN A 1 -12.63 -5.02 -11.32
CA ASN A 1 -12.03 -3.72 -11.68
C ASN A 1 -11.55 -3.06 -10.40
N THR A 2 -10.24 -2.86 -10.20
CA THR A 2 -9.66 -2.38 -8.93
C THR A 2 -8.63 -1.29 -9.17
N LEU A 3 -8.68 -0.22 -8.39
CA LEU A 3 -7.73 0.88 -8.43
C LEU A 3 -6.76 0.71 -7.24
N THR A 4 -5.50 0.39 -7.54
CA THR A 4 -4.49 0.17 -6.49
C THR A 4 -3.83 1.47 -6.06
N VAL A 5 -3.87 1.77 -4.78
CA VAL A 5 -3.20 2.91 -4.15
C VAL A 5 -1.95 2.41 -3.44
N ARG A 6 -0.77 2.90 -3.84
CA ARG A 6 0.50 2.59 -3.19
C ARG A 6 0.84 3.68 -2.18
N LEU A 7 0.96 3.29 -0.92
CA LEU A 7 1.41 4.18 0.16
C LEU A 7 2.93 4.08 0.30
N ASN A 8 3.64 5.15 -0.05
CA ASN A 8 5.09 5.26 0.19
C ASN A 8 5.30 5.81 1.59
N SER A 9 5.98 5.05 2.45
CA SER A 9 6.45 5.54 3.73
C SER A 9 7.95 5.77 3.69
N LEU A 10 8.40 6.92 4.18
CA LEU A 10 9.83 7.18 4.45
C LEU A 10 10.29 6.53 5.76
N SER A 11 9.40 5.85 6.47
CA SER A 11 9.71 5.17 7.73
C SER A 11 10.53 3.91 7.50
N THR A 12 11.29 3.51 8.52
CA THR A 12 12.16 2.33 8.43
C THR A 12 11.31 1.06 8.22
N PRO A 13 11.89 -0.04 7.68
CA PRO A 13 11.17 -1.30 7.52
C PRO A 13 10.49 -1.81 8.81
N ARG A 14 11.03 -1.42 9.98
CA ARG A 14 10.50 -1.72 11.32
C ARG A 14 9.23 -0.93 11.66
N ASP A 15 9.10 0.30 11.16
CA ASP A 15 7.93 1.16 11.36
C ASP A 15 6.77 0.84 10.40
N ASN A 16 6.95 -0.13 9.48
CA ASN A 16 5.92 -0.55 8.53
C ASN A 16 4.70 -1.22 9.16
N MET A 17 4.71 -1.55 10.46
CA MET A 17 3.56 -2.16 11.12
C MET A 17 2.34 -1.23 11.11
N ALA A 18 2.51 0.05 11.46
CA ALA A 18 1.41 1.01 11.45
C ALA A 18 0.84 1.21 10.03
N ILE A 19 1.71 1.27 9.03
CA ILE A 19 1.33 1.37 7.61
C ILE A 19 0.56 0.13 7.13
N ARG A 20 0.91 -1.07 7.62
CA ARG A 20 0.15 -2.30 7.33
C ARG A 20 -1.25 -2.25 7.92
N GLU A 21 -1.37 -1.84 9.18
CA GLU A 21 -2.69 -1.69 9.84
C GLU A 21 -3.56 -0.64 9.14
N ILE A 22 -2.98 0.48 8.71
CA ILE A 22 -3.68 1.49 7.92
C ILE A 22 -4.17 0.90 6.59
N CYS A 23 -3.30 0.23 5.84
CA CYS A 23 -3.70 -0.42 4.58
C CYS A 23 -4.84 -1.42 4.78
N GLN A 24 -4.77 -2.23 5.84
CA GLN A 24 -5.78 -3.23 6.13
C GLN A 24 -7.12 -2.57 6.49
N THR A 25 -7.08 -1.61 7.42
CA THR A 25 -8.27 -0.84 7.82
C THR A 25 -8.93 -0.17 6.61
N LEU A 26 -8.16 0.45 5.71
CA LEU A 26 -8.69 1.09 4.50
C LEU A 26 -9.28 0.09 3.49
N ASN A 27 -8.70 -1.11 3.39
CA ASN A 27 -9.22 -2.16 2.52
C ASN A 27 -10.52 -2.79 3.07
N ASP A 28 -10.65 -2.89 4.40
CA ASP A 28 -11.84 -3.41 5.07
C ASP A 28 -13.06 -2.51 4.88
N TYR A 29 -12.85 -1.21 4.66
CA TYR A 29 -13.92 -0.28 4.26
C TYR A 29 -14.46 -0.51 2.84
N GLU A 30 -13.78 -1.35 2.04
CA GLU A 30 -14.20 -1.72 0.68
C GLU A 30 -14.54 -0.52 -0.23
N ALA A 31 -13.86 0.61 -0.02
CA ALA A 31 -14.20 1.89 -0.64
C ALA A 31 -14.14 1.84 -2.17
N VAL A 32 -15.04 2.55 -2.83
CA VAL A 32 -15.09 2.69 -4.30
C VAL A 32 -14.66 4.10 -4.67
N PHE A 33 -13.88 4.25 -5.74
CA PHE A 33 -13.45 5.57 -6.19
C PHE A 33 -14.67 6.40 -6.66
N PRO A 34 -14.87 7.63 -6.15
CA PRO A 34 -16.07 8.42 -6.42
C PRO A 34 -16.35 8.61 -7.91
N GLY A 35 -17.62 8.52 -8.30
CA GLY A 35 -18.04 8.70 -9.69
C GLY A 35 -17.58 7.60 -10.64
N THR A 36 -17.07 6.48 -10.12
CA THR A 36 -16.58 5.33 -10.89
C THR A 36 -16.92 4.01 -10.21
N ASN A 37 -16.66 2.88 -10.86
CA ASN A 37 -16.92 1.53 -10.32
C ASN A 37 -15.70 0.73 -9.74
N PRO A 38 -14.42 1.11 -9.92
CA PRO A 38 -13.31 0.36 -9.35
C PRO A 38 -13.23 0.53 -7.83
N ARG A 39 -13.05 -0.60 -7.14
CA ARG A 39 -12.75 -0.64 -5.70
C ARG A 39 -11.31 -0.22 -5.44
N LEU A 40 -11.10 0.57 -4.40
CA LEU A 40 -9.80 0.97 -3.91
C LEU A 40 -9.12 -0.19 -3.20
N PHE A 41 -7.85 -0.42 -3.53
CA PHE A 41 -7.02 -1.40 -2.86
C PHE A 41 -5.69 -0.76 -2.44
N PHE A 42 -5.48 -0.62 -1.14
CA PHE A 42 -4.32 0.01 -0.55
C PHE A 42 -3.23 -1.02 -0.27
N LYS A 43 -2.00 -0.72 -0.70
CA LYS A 43 -0.83 -1.52 -0.37
C LYS A 43 0.37 -0.65 -0.03
N THR A 44 1.23 -1.18 0.82
CA THR A 44 2.49 -0.54 1.16
C THR A 44 3.40 -0.56 -0.06
N ALA A 45 4.11 0.53 -0.33
CA ALA A 45 5.32 0.44 -1.11
C ALA A 45 6.34 -0.24 -0.21
N THR A 46 6.44 -1.57 -0.32
CA THR A 46 7.71 -2.19 0.02
C THR A 46 8.73 -1.46 -0.81
N LEU A 47 9.70 -0.80 -0.17
CA LEU A 47 11.03 -0.74 -0.76
C LEU A 47 11.27 -2.20 -1.14
N GLU A 48 11.14 -2.54 -2.43
CA GLU A 48 11.91 -3.65 -2.94
C GLU A 48 13.30 -3.27 -2.44
N THR A 49 13.81 -3.98 -1.43
CA THR A 49 15.24 -4.00 -1.18
C THR A 49 15.81 -4.04 -2.57
N ALA A 50 16.47 -2.96 -2.99
CA ALA A 50 17.31 -3.00 -4.16
C ALA A 50 18.08 -4.29 -3.91
N ARG A 51 17.72 -5.36 -4.63
CA ARG A 51 18.44 -6.61 -4.52
C ARG A 51 19.84 -6.13 -4.78
N ASP A 52 20.69 -6.28 -3.79
CA ASP A 52 22.13 -6.10 -3.92
C ASP A 52 22.50 -6.83 -5.20
N GLN A 53 22.50 -6.09 -6.30
CA GLN A 53 23.17 -6.45 -7.52
C GLN A 53 24.58 -5.91 -7.26
N GLU A 54 25.21 -6.51 -6.25
CA GLU A 54 26.65 -6.51 -6.12
C GLU A 54 27.20 -7.28 -7.32
N PHE A 55 28.16 -6.63 -7.97
CA PHE A 55 29.00 -7.02 -9.12
C PHE A 55 28.44 -6.70 -10.52
#